data_AF-A0A3D1ZC65-F1
#
_entry.id   AF-A0A3D1ZC65-F1
#
_cell.length_a   1.000
_cell.length_b   1.000
_cell.length_c   1.000
_cell.angle_alpha   90.00
_cell.angle_beta   90.00
_cell.angle_gamma   90.00
#
_symmetry.space_group_name_H-M   'P 1'
#
loop_
_entity.id
_entity.type
_entity.pdbx_description
1 polymer ?
#
loop_
_entity_poly.entity_id
_entity_poly.type
_entity_poly.pdbx_seq_one_letter_code
_entity_poly.pdbx_strand_id
1 'polypeptide(L)'
;MHKDEIKEAWVDIAPDNGSQPVAPGRWALEFRPAMGRLLSAHPTIGPAFNTLYSEIMRGPGSLSRQEREMIATVAAAAQDCYY
;
A
#
# COMPACT_ATOMS: atom_id res chain seq x y z
N MET A 1 -1.42 7.66 -24.68
CA MET A 1 -1.15 8.46 -23.47
C MET A 1 0.13 7.91 -22.87
N HIS A 2 1.24 8.66 -22.90
CA HIS A 2 2.49 8.22 -22.27
C HIS A 2 2.26 8.13 -20.76
N LYS A 3 2.60 7.00 -20.14
CA LYS A 3 2.43 6.76 -18.70
C LYS A 3 3.24 7.74 -17.82
N ASP A 4 4.16 8.48 -18.42
CA ASP A 4 5.14 9.32 -17.72
C ASP A 4 4.65 10.75 -17.37
N GLU A 5 3.46 11.17 -17.81
CA GLU A 5 2.97 12.55 -17.57
C GLU A 5 2.09 12.72 -16.32
N ILE A 6 1.53 11.65 -15.76
CA ILE A 6 0.65 11.76 -14.59
C ILE A 6 1.51 11.73 -13.32
N LYS A 7 1.64 12.88 -12.66
CA LYS A 7 2.24 12.95 -11.33
C LYS A 7 1.41 12.14 -10.34
N GLU A 8 2.01 11.09 -9.78
CA GLU A 8 1.38 10.22 -8.79
C GLU A 8 1.29 10.88 -7.39
N ALA A 9 2.10 11.91 -7.14
CA ALA A 9 2.11 12.68 -5.91
C ALA A 9 2.59 14.13 -6.15
N TRP A 10 2.30 15.01 -5.19
CA TRP A 10 2.80 16.40 -5.16
C TRP A 10 4.26 16.50 -4.70
N VAL A 11 4.81 15.41 -4.18
CA VAL A 11 6.20 15.29 -3.74
C VAL A 11 6.95 14.29 -4.61
N ASP A 12 8.27 14.42 -4.66
CA ASP A 12 9.11 13.46 -5.36
C ASP A 12 9.06 12.11 -4.65
N ILE A 13 8.61 11.10 -5.39
CA ILE A 13 8.64 9.71 -4.97
C ILE A 13 9.50 8.94 -5.96
N ALA A 14 10.18 7.90 -5.48
CA ALA A 14 10.96 7.03 -6.36
C ALA A 14 10.09 6.52 -7.52
N PRO A 15 10.67 6.23 -8.71
CA PRO A 15 9.92 5.58 -9.78
C PRO A 15 9.45 4.19 -9.35
N ASP A 16 8.41 3.69 -10.01
CA ASP A 16 8.08 2.28 -9.94
C ASP A 16 9.23 1.47 -10.57
N ASN A 17 9.85 0.62 -9.77
CA ASN A 17 10.96 -0.24 -10.20
C ASN A 17 10.54 -1.73 -10.30
N GLY A 18 9.23 -1.98 -10.37
CA GLY A 18 8.66 -3.32 -10.51
C GLY A 18 8.37 -4.01 -9.18
N SER A 19 8.09 -5.31 -9.26
CA SER A 19 7.70 -6.13 -8.12
C SER A 19 8.81 -6.23 -7.06
N GLN A 20 8.41 -6.18 -5.79
CA GLN A 20 9.29 -6.55 -4.68
C GLN A 20 9.13 -8.05 -4.39
N PRO A 21 10.22 -8.75 -4.02
CA PRO A 21 10.12 -10.13 -3.56
C PRO A 21 9.25 -10.19 -2.30
N VAL A 22 8.13 -10.90 -2.39
CA VAL A 22 7.23 -11.13 -1.27
C VAL A 22 7.48 -12.51 -0.67
N ALA A 23 7.30 -12.64 0.64
CA ALA A 23 7.37 -13.94 1.32
C ALA A 23 6.29 -14.91 0.76
N PRO A 24 6.53 -16.24 0.81
CA PRO A 24 5.56 -17.24 0.37
C PRO A 24 4.17 -17.06 1.01
N GLY A 25 3.09 -17.24 0.21
CA GLY A 25 1.71 -17.04 0.66
C GLY A 25 1.24 -15.57 0.67
N ARG A 26 2.01 -14.66 0.06
CA ARG A 26 1.61 -13.27 -0.17
C ARG A 26 1.33 -13.05 -1.66
N TRP A 27 0.25 -12.34 -1.95
CA TRP A 27 0.03 -11.75 -3.27
C TRP A 27 1.11 -10.71 -3.52
N ALA A 28 1.87 -10.89 -4.61
CA ALA A 28 2.79 -9.89 -5.11
C ALA A 28 2.03 -9.01 -6.11
N LEU A 29 2.19 -7.70 -5.98
CA LEU A 29 1.88 -6.80 -7.08
C LEU A 29 3.07 -6.84 -8.04
N GLU A 30 2.80 -6.85 -9.34
CA GLU A 30 3.84 -6.78 -10.38
C GLU A 30 4.55 -5.41 -10.41
N PHE A 31 4.02 -4.45 -9.66
CA PHE A 31 4.48 -3.06 -9.54
C PHE A 31 4.69 -2.69 -8.07
N ARG A 32 5.45 -1.62 -7.81
CA ARG A 32 5.58 -1.00 -6.49
C ARG A 32 4.56 0.13 -6.34
N PRO A 33 3.56 0.00 -5.44
CA PRO A 33 2.52 1.01 -5.28
C PRO A 33 3.08 2.40 -4.94
N ALA A 34 2.51 3.43 -5.58
CA ALA A 34 2.77 4.85 -5.26
C ALA A 34 2.69 5.14 -3.76
N MET A 35 1.70 4.60 -3.03
CA MET A 35 1.60 4.79 -1.57
C MET A 35 2.84 4.27 -0.82
N GLY A 36 3.36 3.10 -1.20
CA GLY A 36 4.58 2.55 -0.60
C GLY A 36 5.82 3.40 -0.92
N ARG A 37 5.89 3.98 -2.12
CA ARG A 37 6.97 4.89 -2.53
C ARG A 37 6.85 6.24 -1.81
N LEU A 38 5.64 6.76 -1.63
CA LEU A 38 5.35 7.96 -0.85
C LEU A 38 5.76 7.81 0.61
N LEU A 39 5.39 6.71 1.26
CA LEU A 39 5.79 6.44 2.65
C LEU A 39 7.31 6.32 2.79
N SER A 40 8.00 5.79 1.77
CA SER A 40 9.46 5.69 1.75
C SER A 40 10.14 7.07 1.68
N ALA A 41 9.49 8.08 1.10
CA ALA A 41 9.98 9.46 1.06
C ALA A 41 9.84 10.20 2.40
N HIS A 42 9.12 9.63 3.39
CA HIS A 42 8.83 10.27 4.68
C HIS A 42 9.44 9.47 5.85
N PRO A 43 10.69 9.77 6.27
CA PRO A 43 11.41 8.95 7.25
C PRO A 43 10.79 8.96 8.66
N THR A 44 10.00 9.99 9.01
CA THR A 44 9.34 10.09 10.32
C THR A 44 7.95 9.44 10.32
N ILE A 45 7.20 9.53 9.23
CA ILE A 45 5.81 9.05 9.12
C ILE A 45 5.76 7.61 8.62
N GLY A 46 6.59 7.27 7.63
CA GLY A 46 6.61 5.96 6.97
C GLY A 46 6.74 4.79 7.94
N PRO A 47 7.71 4.79 8.88
CA PRO A 47 7.84 3.72 9.85
C PRO A 47 6.61 3.56 10.76
N ALA A 48 6.06 4.65 11.27
CA ALA A 48 4.88 4.62 12.14
C ALA A 48 3.64 4.06 11.40
N PHE A 49 3.42 4.53 10.17
CA PHE A 49 2.33 4.02 9.32
C PHE A 49 2.48 2.51 9.06
N ASN A 50 3.67 2.06 8.65
CA ASN A 50 3.91 0.66 8.32
C ASN A 50 3.72 -0.27 9.52
N THR A 51 4.10 0.17 10.73
CA THR A 51 3.85 -0.56 11.97
C THR A 51 2.36 -0.74 12.21
N LEU A 52 1.58 0.35 12.15
CA LEU A 52 0.13 0.28 12.35
C LEU A 52 -0.57 -0.55 11.26
N TYR A 53 -0.23 -0.34 10.00
CA TYR A 53 -0.75 -1.12 8.88
C TYR A 53 -0.47 -2.61 9.04
N SER A 54 0.73 -2.97 9.51
CA SER A 54 1.09 -4.36 9.77
C SER A 54 0.25 -4.98 10.88
N GLU A 55 0.01 -4.25 11.96
CA GLU A 55 -0.82 -4.71 13.06
C GLU A 55 -2.27 -4.89 12.63
N ILE A 56 -2.83 -3.92 11.91
CA ILE A 56 -4.22 -3.98 11.43
C ILE A 56 -4.42 -5.13 10.44
N MET A 57 -3.50 -5.33 9.49
CA MET A 57 -3.71 -6.29 8.41
C MET A 57 -3.24 -7.71 8.76
N ARG A 58 -2.29 -7.85 9.70
CA ARG A 58 -1.55 -9.11 9.92
C ARG A 58 -1.30 -9.43 11.40
N GLY A 59 -1.58 -8.50 12.32
CA GLY A 59 -1.48 -8.73 13.75
C GLY A 59 -2.49 -9.77 14.24
N PRO A 60 -2.30 -10.29 15.46
CA PRO A 60 -3.23 -11.21 16.07
C PRO A 60 -4.64 -10.59 16.20
N GLY A 61 -5.68 -11.41 16.13
CA GLY A 61 -7.05 -10.96 16.41
C GLY A 61 -8.10 -11.93 15.89
N SER A 62 -9.37 -11.58 16.10
CA SER A 62 -10.52 -12.43 15.78
C SER A 62 -10.81 -12.58 14.28
N LEU A 63 -10.25 -11.70 13.45
CA LEU A 63 -10.47 -11.69 12.00
C LEU A 63 -9.29 -12.32 11.26
N SER A 64 -9.62 -13.16 10.29
CA SER A 64 -8.68 -13.63 9.28
C SER A 64 -8.14 -12.48 8.43
N ARG A 65 -7.06 -12.74 7.69
CA ARG A 65 -6.49 -11.77 6.77
C ARG A 65 -7.48 -11.36 5.67
N GLN A 66 -8.20 -12.34 5.12
CA GLN A 66 -9.18 -12.11 4.05
C GLN A 66 -10.35 -11.23 4.53
N GLU A 67 -10.81 -11.43 5.77
CA GLU A 67 -11.86 -10.56 6.35
C GLU A 67 -11.35 -9.13 6.57
N ARG A 68 -10.09 -8.96 7.00
CA ARG A 68 -9.47 -7.64 7.12
C ARG A 68 -9.33 -6.95 5.75
N GLU A 69 -8.96 -7.69 4.71
CA GLU A 69 -8.90 -7.20 3.33
C GLU A 69 -10.30 -6.84 2.77
N MET A 70 -11.35 -7.59 3.13
CA MET A 70 -12.74 -7.25 2.81
C MET A 70 -13.16 -5.93 3.47
N ILE A 71 -12.87 -5.74 4.75
CA ILE A 71 -13.16 -4.49 5.47
C ILE A 71 -12.42 -3.32 4.81
N ALA A 72 -11.13 -3.50 4.46
CA ALA A 72 -10.36 -2.47 3.78
C ALA A 72 -10.99 -2.07 2.44
N THR A 73 -11.47 -3.05 1.67
CA THR A 73 -12.18 -2.81 0.40
C THR A 73 -13.46 -2.00 0.61
N VAL A 74 -14.30 -2.37 1.57
CA VAL A 74 -15.56 -1.64 1.86
C VAL A 74 -15.28 -0.23 2.38
N ALA A 75 -14.28 -0.07 3.25
CA ALA A 75 -13.88 1.24 3.77
C ALA A 75 -13.35 2.17 2.66
N ALA A 76 -12.54 1.64 1.74
CA ALA A 76 -12.06 2.40 0.58
C ALA A 76 -13.21 2.79 -0.36
N ALA A 77 -14.12 1.86 -0.65
CA ALA A 77 -15.28 2.11 -1.50
C ALA A 77 -16.21 3.19 -0.89
N ALA A 78 -16.40 3.18 0.43
CA ALA A 78 -17.18 4.20 1.13
C ALA A 78 -16.55 5.61 1.10
N GLN A 79 -15.32 5.74 0.63
CA GLN A 79 -14.60 7.01 0.48
C GLN A 79 -14.31 7.35 -0.99
N ASP A 80 -14.92 6.63 -1.95
CA ASP A 80 -14.65 6.77 -3.38
C ASP A 80 -13.14 6.66 -3.70
N CYS A 81 -12.42 5.81 -2.95
CA CYS A 81 -11.00 5.58 -3.14
C CYS A 81 -10.78 4.50 -4.22
N TYR A 82 -10.52 4.93 -5.45
CA TYR A 82 -10.30 4.06 -6.62
C TYR A 82 -8.83 3.66 -6.86
N TYR A 83 -7.94 4.02 -5.93
CA TYR A 83 -6.52 3.72 -6.00
C TYR A 83 -6.21 2.22 -5.95
#